data_AF-X1GFD9-F1
#
_entry.id   AF-X1GFD9-F1
#
_cell.length_a   1.000
_cell.length_b   1.000
_cell.length_c   1.000
_cell.angle_alpha   90.00
_cell.angle_beta   90.00
_cell.angle_gamma   90.00
#
_symmetry.space_group_name_H-M   'P 1'
#
loop_
_entity.id
_entity.type
_entity.pdbx_description
1 polymer ?
#
loop_
_entity_poly.entity_id
_entity_poly.type
_entity_poly.pdbx_seq_one_letter_code
_entity_poly.pdbx_strand_id
1 'polypeptide(L)'
;MYNNVVSGVFNKFTQNGISCLRFNFRGVGKSSGKHTDGTGELNDAKTCIDFLLNEKHFEKIIICGYSYGAAIGCSVVNYSKNPESHEIESYYDQLLDWAVDNATPDLEKLSSI
;
A
#
# COMPACT_ATOMS: atom_id res chain seq x y z
N MET A 1 8.00 -12.04 3.82
CA MET A 1 7.18 -12.80 2.85
C MET A 1 7.94 -12.94 1.55
N TYR A 2 7.89 -14.14 0.96
CA TYR A 2 8.27 -14.35 -0.43
C TYR A 2 6.98 -14.37 -1.26
N ASN A 3 6.83 -13.42 -2.18
CA ASN A 3 5.70 -13.35 -3.10
C ASN A 3 6.28 -13.09 -4.49
N ASN A 4 5.92 -13.94 -5.45
CA ASN A 4 6.46 -13.92 -6.81
C ASN A 4 6.03 -12.66 -7.58
N VAL A 5 4.79 -12.18 -7.40
CA VAL A 5 4.28 -10.94 -8.02
C VAL A 5 5.08 -9.74 -7.52
N VAL A 6 5.17 -9.57 -6.20
CA VAL A 6 5.91 -8.45 -5.59
C VAL A 6 7.40 -8.51 -5.94
N SER A 7 7.99 -9.71 -5.95
CA SER A 7 9.39 -9.89 -6.35
C SER A 7 9.61 -9.58 -7.83
N GLY A 8 8.67 -9.96 -8.70
CA GLY A 8 8.73 -9.65 -10.13
C GLY A 8 8.70 -8.15 -10.40
N VAL A 9 7.79 -7.42 -9.76
CA VAL A 9 7.71 -5.95 -9.85
C VAL A 9 9.00 -5.29 -9.35
N PHE A 10 9.47 -5.70 -8.16
CA PHE A 10 10.72 -5.18 -7.59
C PHE A 10 11.93 -5.41 -8.51
N ASN A 11 12.07 -6.63 -9.03
CA ASN A 11 13.16 -6.98 -9.94
C ASN A 11 13.07 -6.17 -11.24
N LYS A 12 11.86 -5.97 -11.78
CA LYS A 12 11.69 -5.20 -13.02
C LYS A 12 12.08 -3.73 -12.81
N PHE A 13 11.68 -3.10 -11.73
CA PHE A 13 12.04 -1.70 -11.45
C PHE A 13 13.54 -1.52 -11.22
N THR A 14 14.15 -2.38 -10.40
CA THR A 14 15.60 -2.32 -10.14
C THR A 14 16.42 -2.55 -11.41
N GLN A 15 16.01 -3.47 -12.29
CA GLN A 15 16.63 -3.66 -13.61
C GLN A 15 16.54 -2.44 -14.54
N ASN A 16 15.53 -1.57 -14.34
CA ASN A 16 15.38 -0.33 -15.10
C ASN A 16 16.00 0.89 -14.39
N GLY A 17 16.87 0.66 -13.39
CA GLY A 17 17.57 1.73 -12.68
C GLY A 17 16.71 2.51 -11.69
N ILE A 18 15.51 2.00 -11.36
CA ILE A 18 14.63 2.62 -10.37
C ILE A 18 15.01 2.07 -8.99
N SER A 19 15.35 2.96 -8.06
CA SER A 19 15.61 2.58 -6.66
C SER A 19 14.30 2.12 -6.01
N CYS A 20 14.34 0.98 -5.31
CA CYS A 20 13.14 0.38 -4.71
C CYS A 20 13.38 -0.02 -3.26
N LEU A 21 12.42 0.28 -2.40
CA LEU A 21 12.32 -0.27 -1.05
C LEU A 21 11.18 -1.31 -1.03
N ARG A 22 11.51 -2.53 -0.63
CA ARG A 22 10.53 -3.59 -0.34
C ARG A 22 10.69 -4.01 1.11
N PHE A 23 9.59 -4.01 1.85
CA PHE A 23 9.59 -4.34 3.27
C PHE A 23 8.55 -5.41 3.61
N ASN A 24 8.63 -5.94 4.82
CA ASN A 24 7.59 -6.79 5.40
C ASN A 24 6.79 -5.96 6.41
N PHE A 25 5.47 -6.04 6.36
CA PHE A 25 4.60 -5.53 7.43
C PHE A 25 4.92 -6.18 8.78
N ARG A 26 4.49 -5.52 9.86
CA ARG A 26 4.51 -6.06 11.22
C ARG A 26 3.98 -7.50 11.28
N GLY A 27 4.62 -8.33 12.09
CA GLY A 27 4.27 -9.74 12.24
C GLY A 27 4.60 -10.64 11.03
N VAL A 28 5.22 -10.12 9.96
CA VAL A 28 5.61 -10.91 8.79
C VAL A 28 7.12 -11.12 8.73
N GLY A 29 7.53 -12.40 8.68
CA GLY A 29 8.94 -12.77 8.56
C GLY A 29 9.76 -12.33 9.77
N LYS A 30 10.67 -11.36 9.58
CA LYS A 30 11.51 -10.80 10.64
C LYS A 30 11.00 -9.47 11.21
N SER A 31 9.93 -8.90 10.66
CA SER A 31 9.33 -7.68 11.20
C SER A 31 8.64 -8.00 12.52
N SER A 32 8.92 -7.21 13.55
CA SER A 32 8.31 -7.35 14.88
C SER A 32 6.81 -7.01 14.88
N GLY A 33 6.14 -7.23 16.01
CA GLY A 33 4.72 -6.90 16.18
C GLY A 33 3.78 -8.00 15.71
N LYS A 34 2.51 -7.65 15.55
CA LYS A 34 1.42 -8.54 15.12
C LYS A 34 0.55 -7.83 14.10
N HIS A 35 -0.15 -8.61 13.27
CA HIS A 35 -1.14 -8.08 12.34
C HIS A 35 -2.23 -7.30 13.08
N THR A 36 -2.67 -6.18 12.50
CA THR A 36 -3.64 -5.27 13.12
C THR A 36 -4.75 -4.82 12.16
N ASP A 37 -5.07 -5.67 11.19
CA ASP A 37 -6.17 -5.48 10.23
C ASP A 37 -6.16 -4.10 9.52
N GLY A 38 -4.97 -3.52 9.34
CA GLY A 38 -4.77 -2.29 8.55
C GLY A 38 -4.27 -1.09 9.32
N THR A 39 -4.65 -0.94 10.60
CA THR A 39 -4.29 0.28 11.37
C THR A 39 -2.78 0.40 11.59
N GLY A 40 -2.14 -0.70 11.98
CA GLY A 40 -0.70 -0.76 12.14
C GLY A 40 0.06 -0.89 10.83
N GLU A 41 -0.46 -1.65 9.88
CA GLU A 41 0.16 -1.83 8.56
C GLU A 41 0.23 -0.51 7.79
N LEU A 42 -0.77 0.35 7.95
CA LEU A 42 -0.75 1.72 7.46
C LEU A 42 0.42 2.52 8.06
N ASN A 43 0.66 2.40 9.36
CA ASN A 43 1.77 3.07 10.02
C ASN A 43 3.12 2.52 9.54
N ASP A 44 3.24 1.20 9.31
CA ASP A 44 4.46 0.61 8.75
C ASP A 44 4.77 1.20 7.36
N ALA A 45 3.75 1.37 6.52
CA ALA A 45 3.88 2.00 5.20
C ALA A 45 4.29 3.48 5.30
N LYS A 46 3.68 4.24 6.22
CA LYS A 46 4.05 5.64 6.50
C LYS A 46 5.52 5.74 6.93
N THR A 47 5.96 4.90 7.86
CA THR A 47 7.36 4.87 8.31
C THR A 47 8.33 4.61 7.15
N CYS A 48 7.99 3.73 6.21
CA CYS A 48 8.82 3.49 5.03
C CYS A 48 8.89 4.70 4.09
N ILE A 49 7.77 5.41 3.91
CA ILE A 49 7.71 6.65 3.11
C ILE A 49 8.54 7.74 3.78
N ASP A 50 8.36 7.96 5.08
CA ASP A 50 9.10 8.96 5.87
C ASP A 50 10.61 8.69 5.82
N PHE A 51 11.03 7.42 5.92
CA PHE A 51 12.42 7.03 5.74
C PHE A 51 12.96 7.42 4.35
N LEU A 52 12.19 7.17 3.28
CA LEU A 52 12.61 7.51 1.93
C LEU A 52 12.69 9.03 1.70
N LEU A 53 11.72 9.79 2.22
CA LEU A 53 11.67 11.26 2.06
C LEU A 53 12.70 11.96 2.95
N ASN A 54 12.75 11.62 4.24
CA ASN A 54 13.48 12.39 5.24
C ASN A 54 14.91 11.91 5.42
N GLU A 55 15.17 10.60 5.35
CA GLU A 55 16.51 10.05 5.55
C GLU A 55 17.24 9.74 4.25
N LYS A 56 16.51 9.39 3.18
CA LYS A 56 17.09 9.11 1.85
C LYS A 56 16.90 10.24 0.85
N HIS A 57 16.17 11.29 1.22
CA HIS A 57 16.00 12.50 0.42
C HIS A 57 15.48 12.24 -1.01
N PHE A 58 14.61 11.24 -1.18
CA PHE A 58 13.90 11.04 -2.44
C PHE A 58 12.81 12.10 -2.59
N GLU A 59 12.73 12.76 -3.74
CA GLU A 59 11.71 13.80 -3.99
C GLU A 59 10.38 13.23 -4.51
N LYS A 60 10.42 12.04 -5.13
CA LYS A 60 9.26 11.40 -5.76
C LYS A 60 9.24 9.93 -5.38
N ILE A 61 8.08 9.47 -4.91
CA ILE A 61 7.85 8.10 -4.50
C ILE A 61 6.69 7.54 -5.30
N ILE A 62 6.87 6.32 -5.80
CA ILE A 62 5.82 5.50 -6.41
C ILE A 62 5.48 4.39 -5.42
N ILE A 63 4.20 4.24 -5.09
CA ILE A 63 3.72 3.17 -4.22
C ILE A 63 3.18 2.04 -5.10
N CYS A 64 3.67 0.83 -4.88
CA CYS A 64 3.18 -0.37 -5.55
C CYS A 64 2.78 -1.40 -4.50
N GLY A 65 1.50 -1.76 -4.50
CA GLY A 65 0.92 -2.77 -3.61
C GLY A 65 0.23 -3.88 -4.39
N TYR A 66 0.13 -5.06 -3.79
CA TYR A 66 -0.61 -6.20 -4.33
C TYR A 66 -1.57 -6.76 -3.28
N SER A 67 -2.82 -7.04 -3.68
CA SER A 67 -3.87 -7.53 -2.80
C SER A 67 -4.03 -6.63 -1.56
N TYR A 68 -3.93 -7.17 -0.35
CA TYR A 68 -3.94 -6.41 0.90
C TYR A 68 -2.95 -5.23 0.89
N GLY A 69 -1.76 -5.40 0.32
CA GLY A 69 -0.77 -4.31 0.20
C GLY A 69 -1.21 -3.19 -0.74
N ALA A 70 -2.09 -3.47 -1.72
CA ALA A 70 -2.68 -2.44 -2.58
C ALA A 70 -3.68 -1.59 -1.79
N ALA A 71 -4.53 -2.21 -0.97
CA ALA A 71 -5.45 -1.50 -0.09
C ALA A 71 -4.70 -0.52 0.84
N ILE A 72 -3.68 -1.02 1.55
CA ILE A 72 -2.83 -0.18 2.43
C ILE A 72 -2.10 0.90 1.63
N GLY A 73 -1.63 0.59 0.42
CA GLY A 73 -0.98 1.55 -0.47
C GLY A 73 -1.89 2.71 -0.89
N CYS A 74 -3.16 2.44 -1.21
CA CYS A 74 -4.15 3.48 -1.50
C CYS A 74 -4.47 4.30 -0.25
N SER A 75 -4.64 3.62 0.89
CA SER A 75 -4.91 4.22 2.19
C SER A 75 -3.84 5.24 2.60
N VAL A 76 -2.55 4.90 2.43
CA VAL A 76 -1.46 5.79 2.84
C VAL A 76 -1.34 7.05 1.98
N VAL A 77 -1.62 6.94 0.66
CA VAL A 77 -1.66 8.11 -0.23
C VAL A 77 -2.72 9.09 0.24
N ASN A 78 -3.89 8.58 0.64
CA ASN A 78 -4.98 9.43 1.10
C ASN A 78 -4.64 10.19 2.39
N TYR A 79 -3.92 9.54 3.32
CA TYR A 79 -3.49 10.18 4.57
C TYR A 79 -2.41 11.26 4.40
N SER A 80 -1.68 11.29 3.28
CA SER A 80 -0.65 12.31 3.05
C SER A 80 -1.24 13.70 2.76
N LYS A 81 -2.56 13.80 2.55
CA LYS A 81 -3.30 15.05 2.42
C LYS A 81 -4.00 15.39 3.74
N ASN A 82 -3.30 16.12 4.61
CA ASN A 82 -3.83 16.87 5.77
C ASN A 82 -4.44 16.04 6.94
N PRO A 83 -3.68 15.79 8.02
CA PRO A 83 -4.11 14.92 9.13
C PRO A 83 -5.09 15.54 10.16
N GLU A 84 -5.54 16.79 9.98
CA GLU A 84 -6.39 17.53 10.95
C GLU A 84 -7.90 17.52 10.62
N SER A 85 -8.35 16.94 9.50
CA SER A 85 -9.79 16.97 9.15
C SER A 85 -10.50 15.67 9.52
N HIS A 86 -11.62 15.79 10.25
CA HIS A 86 -12.65 14.76 10.44
C HIS A 86 -13.27 14.23 9.13
N GLU A 87 -12.75 14.62 7.96
CA GLU A 87 -13.20 14.20 6.63
C GLU A 87 -12.59 12.89 6.16
N ILE A 88 -11.56 12.37 6.84
CA ILE A 88 -10.87 11.14 6.41
C ILE A 88 -11.82 9.94 6.39
N GLU A 89 -12.67 9.76 7.40
CA GLU A 89 -13.63 8.64 7.47
C GLU A 89 -14.62 8.67 6.30
N SER A 90 -15.17 9.85 5.99
CA SER A 90 -16.06 10.09 4.84
C SER A 90 -15.39 9.76 3.50
N TYR A 91 -14.12 10.11 3.33
CA TYR A 91 -13.39 9.81 2.11
C TYR A 91 -13.02 8.33 2.00
N TYR A 92 -12.74 7.66 3.12
CA TYR A 92 -12.52 6.22 3.14
C TYR A 92 -13.76 5.47 2.67
N ASP A 93 -14.93 5.81 3.20
CA ASP A 93 -16.19 5.20 2.79
C ASP A 93 -16.47 5.46 1.30
N GLN A 94 -16.28 6.69 0.81
CA GLN A 94 -16.44 7.01 -0.62
C GLN A 94 -15.46 6.28 -1.53
N LEU A 95 -14.21 6.08 -1.08
CA LEU A 95 -13.20 5.39 -1.86
C LEU A 95 -13.40 3.87 -1.84
N LEU A 96 -13.93 3.33 -0.73
CA LEU A 96 -14.41 1.96 -0.62
C LEU A 96 -15.61 1.72 -1.54
N ASP A 97 -16.61 2.59 -1.52
CA ASP A 97 -17.78 2.53 -2.39
C ASP A 97 -17.35 2.59 -3.86
N TRP A 98 -16.49 3.55 -4.22
CA TRP A 98 -15.93 3.62 -5.58
C TRP A 98 -15.16 2.35 -5.95
N ALA A 99 -14.31 1.83 -5.07
CA ALA A 99 -13.53 0.63 -5.35
C ALA A 99 -14.42 -0.60 -5.53
N VAL A 100 -15.49 -0.73 -4.74
CA VAL A 100 -16.50 -1.78 -4.89
C VAL A 100 -17.20 -1.62 -6.24
N ASP A 101 -17.75 -0.44 -6.53
CA ASP A 101 -18.49 -0.18 -7.77
C ASP A 101 -17.66 -0.47 -9.02
N ASN A 102 -16.35 -0.19 -8.99
CA ASN A 102 -15.46 -0.37 -10.12
C ASN A 102 -14.80 -1.75 -10.17
N ALA A 103 -14.76 -2.49 -9.07
CA ALA A 103 -14.32 -3.89 -9.05
C ALA A 103 -15.48 -4.88 -9.33
N THR A 104 -16.73 -4.47 -9.11
CA THR A 104 -17.92 -5.32 -9.28
C THR A 104 -18.00 -5.96 -10.68
N PRO A 105 -17.75 -5.26 -11.80
CA PRO A 105 -17.81 -5.86 -13.14
C PRO A 105 -16.76 -6.96 -13.36
N ASP A 106 -15.60 -6.85 -12.72
CA ASP A 106 -14.52 -7.85 -12.84
C ASP A 106 -14.74 -9.03 -11.86
N LEU A 107 -15.36 -8.79 -10.70
CA LEU A 107 -15.79 -9.84 -9.77
C LEU A 107 -16.95 -10.67 -10.34
N GLU A 108 -17.91 -10.05 -11.01
CA GLU A 108 -19.01 -10.75 -11.69
C GLU A 108 -18.51 -11.67 -12.82
N LYS A 109 -17.51 -11.21 -13.59
CA LYS A 109 -16.82 -12.04 -14.59
C LYS A 109 -16.06 -13.22 -13.99
N LEU A 110 -15.59 -13.10 -12.75
CA LEU A 110 -14.89 -14.19 -12.05
C LEU A 110 -15.86 -15.19 -11.41
N SER A 111 -17.04 -14.74 -10.98
CA SER A 111 -18.09 -15.61 -10.41
C SER A 111 -18.89 -16.41 -11.44
N SER A 112 -18.72 -16.12 -12.73
CA SER A 112 -19.37 -16.79 -13.86
C SER A 112 -18.48 -17.84 -14.54
N ILE A 113 -17.33 -18.16 -13.93
CA ILE A 113 -16.40 -19.24 -14.30
C ILE A 113 -16.52 -20.34 -13.23
#